data_AF-A0A7L1NE23-F1
#
_entry.id   AF-A0A7L1NE23-F1
#
_cell.length_a   1.000
_cell.length_b   1.000
_cell.length_c   1.000
_cell.angle_alpha   90.00
_cell.angle_beta   90.00
_cell.angle_gamma   90.00
#
_symmetry.space_group_name_H-M   'P 1'
#
loop_
_entity.id
_entity.type
_entity.pdbx_description
1 polymer ?
#
loop_
_entity_poly.entity_id
_entity_poly.type
_entity_poly.pdbx_seq_one_letter_code
_entity_poly.pdbx_strand_id
1 'polypeptide(L)'
;LHSTNLCAGYPQGGIDTCQGDSRGPLVCRDSQASHFWLLGLTSWGKGCARARQPGVYTSIQHYYNWILWQTGLQAADTASTLASTQLTTA
;
A
#
# COMPACT_ATOMS: atom_id res chain seq x y z
N LEU A 1 14.46 -7.37 8.09
CA LEU A 1 13.26 -6.62 7.64
C LEU A 1 13.44 -5.17 8.06
N HIS A 2 13.10 -4.20 7.22
CA HIS A 2 13.17 -2.76 7.56
C HIS A 2 11.75 -2.22 7.76
N SER A 3 11.61 -1.13 8.53
CA SER A 3 10.33 -0.43 8.74
C SER A 3 9.73 0.17 7.46
N THR A 4 10.52 0.26 6.40
CA THR A 4 10.11 0.66 5.05
C THR A 4 9.36 -0.45 4.30
N ASN A 5 9.29 -1.67 4.86
CA ASN A 5 8.80 -2.86 4.17
C ASN A 5 7.59 -3.47 4.87
N LEU A 6 6.79 -4.19 4.09
CA LEU A 6 5.68 -5.04 4.52
C LEU A 6 5.94 -6.47 4.07
N CYS A 7 5.36 -7.44 4.77
CA CYS A 7 5.34 -8.84 4.32
C CYS A 7 3.90 -9.28 4.10
N ALA A 8 3.68 -10.04 3.03
CA ALA A 8 2.41 -10.69 2.77
C ALA A 8 2.66 -12.10 2.23
N GLY A 9 1.81 -13.04 2.64
CA GLY A 9 1.92 -14.45 2.27
C GLY A 9 1.45 -15.34 3.40
N TYR A 10 1.48 -16.65 3.16
CA TYR A 10 1.05 -17.65 4.13
C TYR A 10 2.25 -18.28 4.85
N PRO A 11 2.16 -18.59 6.15
CA PRO A 11 3.24 -19.27 6.88
C PRO A 11 3.70 -20.58 6.22
N GLN A 12 2.77 -21.32 5.60
CA GLN A 12 3.04 -22.55 4.87
C GLN A 12 3.61 -22.34 3.46
N GLY A 13 3.67 -21.11 2.94
CA GLY A 13 4.01 -20.83 1.55
C GLY A 13 2.86 -21.13 0.58
N GLY A 14 3.20 -21.58 -0.63
CA GLY A 14 2.23 -21.98 -1.67
C GLY A 14 1.76 -20.82 -2.56
N ILE A 15 1.32 -19.71 -1.97
CA ILE A 15 0.87 -18.52 -2.69
C ILE A 15 1.81 -17.36 -2.37
N ASP A 16 2.40 -16.77 -3.42
CA ASP A 16 3.36 -15.68 -3.33
C ASP A 16 3.49 -14.97 -4.68
N THR A 17 3.95 -13.72 -4.66
CA THR A 17 4.47 -13.04 -5.85
C THR A 17 5.81 -13.64 -6.27
N CYS A 18 6.17 -13.53 -7.55
CA CYS A 18 7.38 -14.14 -8.07
C CYS A 18 8.14 -13.24 -9.06
N GLN A 19 9.12 -13.81 -9.78
CA GLN A 19 9.86 -13.05 -10.78
C GLN A 19 8.92 -12.56 -11.89
N GLY A 20 9.03 -11.27 -12.22
CA GLY A 20 8.13 -10.61 -13.18
C GLY A 20 7.07 -9.73 -12.51
N ASP A 21 6.74 -9.97 -11.23
CA ASP A 21 5.73 -9.20 -10.50
C ASP A 21 6.30 -7.95 -9.80
N SER A 22 7.61 -7.74 -9.87
CA SER A 22 8.28 -6.61 -9.19
C SER A 22 7.66 -5.27 -9.60
N ARG A 23 7.42 -4.40 -8.61
CA ARG A 23 6.68 -3.13 -8.69
C ARG A 23 5.17 -3.26 -8.88
N GLY A 24 4.64 -4.49 -8.98
CA GLY A 24 3.21 -4.76 -8.99
C GLY A 24 2.53 -4.33 -7.67
N PRO A 25 1.21 -4.04 -7.72
CA PRO A 25 0.49 -3.50 -6.57
C PRO A 25 0.05 -4.61 -5.60
N LEU A 26 0.31 -4.41 -4.31
CA LEU A 26 -0.37 -5.11 -3.21
C LEU A 26 -1.55 -4.26 -2.75
N VAL A 27 -2.78 -4.70 -3.05
CA VAL A 27 -4.01 -3.98 -2.72
C VAL A 27 -4.88 -4.71 -1.71
N CYS A 28 -5.56 -3.95 -0.85
CA CYS A 28 -6.59 -4.48 0.05
C CYS A 28 -7.91 -3.73 -0.15
N ARG A 29 -9.02 -4.47 -0.17
CA ARG A 29 -10.34 -3.86 -0.26
C ARG A 29 -10.67 -3.16 1.05
N ASP A 30 -11.23 -1.96 0.96
CA ASP A 30 -11.76 -1.29 2.14
C ASP A 30 -12.92 -2.10 2.74
N SER A 31 -13.00 -2.16 4.07
CA SER A 31 -14.03 -2.93 4.77
C SER A 31 -15.43 -2.30 4.71
N GLN A 32 -15.51 -0.99 4.50
CA GLN A 32 -16.74 -0.19 4.56
C GLN A 32 -17.08 0.47 3.21
N ALA A 33 -16.11 0.59 2.31
CA ALA A 33 -16.27 1.24 1.00
C ALA A 33 -15.99 0.29 -0.17
N SER A 34 -16.37 0.72 -1.38
CA SER A 34 -16.21 -0.05 -2.62
C SER A 34 -14.83 0.08 -3.29
N HIS A 35 -13.89 0.80 -2.69
CA HIS A 35 -12.56 1.04 -3.26
C HIS A 35 -11.49 0.11 -2.65
N PHE A 36 -10.30 0.13 -3.26
CA PHE A 36 -9.12 -0.60 -2.82
C PHE A 36 -8.02 0.36 -2.40
N TRP A 37 -7.31 0.02 -1.33
CA TRP A 37 -6.11 0.70 -0.88
C TRP A 37 -4.86 0.05 -1.44
N LEU A 38 -3.95 0.85 -1.99
CA LEU A 38 -2.61 0.39 -2.36
C LEU A 38 -1.72 0.40 -1.11
N LEU A 39 -1.39 -0.78 -0.60
CA LEU A 39 -0.61 -0.92 0.63
C LEU A 39 0.89 -1.10 0.38
N GLY A 40 1.24 -1.74 -0.74
CA GLY A 40 2.64 -2.01 -1.04
C GLY A 40 2.96 -2.20 -2.52
N LEU A 41 4.24 -2.17 -2.83
CA LEU A 41 4.78 -2.53 -4.14
C LEU A 41 5.65 -3.77 -4.01
N THR A 42 5.42 -4.78 -4.86
CA THR A 42 6.24 -6.01 -4.86
C THR A 42 7.70 -5.66 -5.02
N SER A 43 8.56 -6.12 -4.10
CA SER A 43 9.97 -5.77 -4.08
C SER A 43 10.84 -7.00 -4.32
N TRP A 44 10.87 -7.92 -3.37
CA TRP A 44 11.72 -9.11 -3.43
C TRP A 44 11.20 -10.23 -2.52
N GLY A 45 11.82 -11.41 -2.62
CA GLY A 45 11.55 -12.57 -1.78
C GLY A 45 12.70 -13.58 -1.91
N LYS A 46 12.81 -14.53 -0.98
CA LYS A 46 13.85 -15.58 -1.04
C LYS A 46 13.34 -16.78 -1.86
N GLY A 47 13.35 -16.65 -3.18
CA GLY A 47 12.55 -17.54 -4.02
C GLY A 47 11.06 -17.22 -3.88
N CYS A 48 10.18 -18.10 -4.37
CA CYS A 48 8.74 -17.87 -4.39
C CYS A 48 7.99 -18.99 -3.66
N ALA A 49 6.90 -18.65 -2.98
CA ALA A 49 5.94 -19.60 -2.41
C ALA A 49 6.53 -20.59 -1.39
N ARG A 50 7.64 -20.23 -0.74
CA ARG A 50 8.31 -21.09 0.24
C ARG A 50 7.73 -20.89 1.64
N ALA A 51 7.63 -21.98 2.39
CA ALA A 51 7.22 -21.92 3.79
C ALA A 51 8.11 -20.96 4.59
N ARG A 52 7.47 -20.11 5.41
CA ARG A 52 8.12 -19.07 6.23
C ARG A 52 8.95 -18.05 5.45
N GLN A 53 8.76 -17.94 4.13
CA GLN A 53 9.43 -16.97 3.27
C GLN A 53 8.37 -16.20 2.47
N PRO A 54 7.68 -15.24 3.10
CA PRO A 54 6.68 -14.42 2.43
C PRO A 54 7.34 -13.45 1.44
N GLY A 55 6.54 -12.95 0.49
CA GLY A 55 6.90 -11.82 -0.34
C GLY A 55 7.14 -10.57 0.50
N VAL A 56 8.14 -9.78 0.10
CA VAL A 56 8.49 -8.51 0.72
C VAL A 56 8.10 -7.36 -0.21
N TYR A 57 7.37 -6.41 0.34
CA TYR A 57 6.79 -5.28 -0.37
C TYR A 57 7.33 -3.97 0.21
N THR A 58 7.50 -2.95 -0.63
CA THR A 58 7.75 -1.58 -0.18
C THR A 58 6.47 -1.01 0.42
N SER A 59 6.52 -0.44 1.63
CA SER A 59 5.36 0.12 2.34
C SER A 59 4.91 1.46 1.75
N ILE A 60 3.73 1.52 1.13
CA ILE A 60 3.20 2.80 0.62
C ILE A 60 2.91 3.77 1.76
N GLN A 61 2.41 3.28 2.90
CA GLN A 61 2.16 4.11 4.06
C GLN A 61 3.43 4.80 4.56
N HIS A 62 4.57 4.10 4.55
CA HIS A 62 5.86 4.69 4.95
C HIS A 62 6.28 5.84 4.02
N TYR A 63 6.07 5.68 2.71
CA TYR A 63 6.46 6.67 1.70
C TYR A 63 5.36 7.68 1.37
N TYR A 64 4.23 7.70 2.08
CA TYR A 64 3.07 8.53 1.74
C TYR A 64 3.41 10.02 1.60
N ASN A 65 4.16 10.59 2.55
CA ASN A 65 4.58 11.99 2.48
C ASN A 65 5.52 12.26 1.31
N TRP A 66 6.40 11.32 0.96
CA TRP A 66 7.26 11.43 -0.21
C TRP A 66 6.43 11.42 -1.50
N ILE A 67 5.42 10.54 -1.59
CA ILE A 67 4.51 10.49 -2.73
C ILE A 67 3.75 11.82 -2.88
N LEU A 68 3.22 12.37 -1.79
CA LEU A 68 2.56 13.67 -1.78
C LEU A 68 3.48 14.78 -2.28
N TRP A 69 4.71 14.82 -1.76
CA TRP A 69 5.71 15.79 -2.20
C TRP A 69 6.01 15.69 -3.70
N GLN A 70 6.21 14.47 -4.22
CA GLN A 70 6.54 14.28 -5.64
C GLN A 70 5.37 14.58 -6.58
N THR A 71 4.13 14.34 -6.12
CA THR A 71 2.92 14.56 -6.92
C THR A 71 2.37 15.99 -6.78
N GLY A 72 2.94 16.80 -5.89
CA GLY A 72 2.45 18.16 -5.61
C GLY A 72 1.10 18.19 -4.88
N LEU A 73 0.66 17.06 -4.32
CA LEU A 73 -0.57 16.96 -3.54
C LEU A 73 -0.28 17.36 -2.08
N GLN A 74 -1.04 18.30 -1.51
CA GLN A 74 -0.94 18.61 -0.09
C GLN A 74 -1.89 17.73 0.73
N ALA A 75 -1.41 17.23 1.88
CA ALA A 75 -2.24 16.48 2.82
C ALA A 75 -3.44 17.28 3.36
N ALA A 76 -3.41 18.62 3.23
CA ALA A 76 -4.44 19.54 3.73
C ALA A 76 -5.67 19.68 2.80
N ASP A 77 -5.56 19.32 1.52
CA ASP A 77 -6.62 19.59 0.54
C ASP A 77 -7.85 18.68 0.74
N THR A 78 -7.68 17.51 1.35
CA THR A 78 -8.79 16.61 1.68
C THR A 78 -9.58 17.06 2.92
N ALA A 79 -8.92 17.67 3.90
CA ALA A 79 -9.58 18.27 5.06
C ALA A 79 -10.29 19.59 4.70
N SER A 80 -9.70 20.40 3.82
CA SER A 80 -10.31 21.66 3.37
C SER A 80 -11.57 21.42 2.53
N THR A 81 -11.60 20.39 1.69
CA THR A 81 -12.78 20.09 0.85
C THR A 81 -13.98 19.63 1.70
N LEU A 82 -13.73 18.87 2.77
CA LEU A 82 -14.77 18.46 3.73
C LEU A 82 -15.26 19.63 4.59
N ALA A 83 -14.36 20.53 4.99
CA ALA A 83 -14.74 21.75 5.73
C ALA A 83 -15.54 22.74 4.86
N SER A 84 -15.19 22.91 3.58
CA SER A 84 -15.93 23.78 2.66
C SER A 84 -17.34 23.26 2.32
N THR A 85 -17.57 21.95 2.40
CA THR A 85 -18.90 21.35 2.16
C THR A 85 -19.86 21.55 3.36
N GLN A 86 -19.34 21.79 4.57
CA GLN A 86 -20.16 22.09 5.75
C GLN A 86 -20.58 23.57 5.87
N LEU A 87 -19.91 24.49 5.17
CA LEU A 87 -20.27 25.92 5.19
C LEU A 87 -21.35 26.33 4.18
N THR A 88 -21.75 25.44 3.27
CA THR A 88 -22.77 25.72 2.23
C THR A 88 -24.15 25.13 2.52
N THR A 89 -24.35 24.52 3.70
CA THR A 89 -25.64 23.94 4.13
C THR A 89 -26.27 24.64 5.35
N ALA A 90 -25.89 25.89 5.64
CA ALA A 90 -26.55 26.73 6.64
C ALA A 90 -27.31 27.89 5.98
#